data_AF-A0A969HI68-F1
#
_entry.id   AF-A0A969HI68-F1
#
_cell.length_a   1.000
_cell.length_b   1.000
_cell.length_c   1.000
_cell.angle_alpha   90.00
_cell.angle_beta   90.00
_cell.angle_gamma   90.00
#
_symmetry.space_group_name_H-M   'P 1'
#
loop_
_entity.id
_entity.type
_entity.pdbx_description
1 polymer ?
#
loop_
_entity_poly.entity_id
_entity_poly.type
_entity_poly.pdbx_seq_one_letter_code
_entity_poly.pdbx_strand_id
1 'polypeptide(L)'
;MKKINWLIFLALLLKVIPGFSQDYGNVYEFPIKPGTEAWKEFKTGQEMKDACQIPAHILKTMSTEALVNTYLNYPLLSTIYAYNSIQIGFEKITQDFNGLQELLRRNDALGSTLKIYKQIDANVIDKTWTAEQKGGFSFKFSYLEILMAQPELLRNLTLEERKNLVEESLNKFKAKDENPDIFGGFGLLTSALVMGRVIEEKDLPATLQTTAETTKSPMKIFLDNAIVQDTQVINQIVIDAQSYLRR
;
A
#
# COMPACT_ATOMS: atom_id res chain seq x y z
N MET A 1 -20.72 34.28 -33.76
CA MET A 1 -21.32 34.22 -32.40
C MET A 1 -21.56 32.75 -32.07
N LYS A 2 -21.03 32.10 -31.04
CA LYS A 2 -20.36 32.53 -29.81
C LYS A 2 -19.28 31.48 -29.48
N LYS A 3 -18.02 31.94 -29.40
CA LYS A 3 -16.89 31.28 -28.74
C LYS A 3 -17.11 31.29 -27.22
N ILE A 4 -18.15 30.60 -26.75
CA ILE A 4 -18.48 30.50 -25.32
C ILE A 4 -18.73 29.01 -25.09
N ASN A 5 -17.67 28.28 -24.77
CA ASN A 5 -17.74 26.97 -24.11
C ASN A 5 -16.37 26.54 -23.56
N TRP A 6 -15.28 27.23 -23.89
CA TRP A 6 -13.98 26.94 -23.27
C TRP A 6 -13.70 27.69 -21.96
N LEU A 7 -14.40 28.82 -21.73
CA LEU A 7 -14.21 29.65 -20.52
C LEU A 7 -14.89 29.08 -19.27
N ILE A 8 -15.88 28.20 -19.42
CA ILE A 8 -16.58 27.59 -18.27
C ILE A 8 -15.74 26.46 -17.64
N PHE A 9 -14.92 25.78 -18.44
CA PHE A 9 -13.95 24.80 -17.93
C PHE A 9 -12.80 25.45 -17.15
N LEU A 10 -12.48 26.72 -17.42
CA LEU A 10 -11.43 27.47 -16.72
C LEU A 10 -11.94 28.13 -15.41
N ALA A 11 -13.24 28.42 -15.33
CA ALA A 11 -13.83 29.16 -14.20
C ALA A 11 -14.16 28.28 -12.97
N LEU A 12 -14.20 26.95 -13.12
CA LEU A 12 -14.44 26.01 -12.02
C LEU A 12 -13.19 25.67 -11.19
N LEU A 13 -12.00 26.16 -11.58
CA LEU A 13 -10.76 26.01 -10.82
C LEU A 13 -10.58 27.04 -9.68
N LEU A 14 -11.48 28.04 -9.54
CA LEU A 14 -11.20 29.22 -8.70
C LEU A 14 -12.08 29.38 -7.45
N LYS A 15 -12.92 28.42 -7.07
CA LYS A 15 -13.72 28.55 -5.84
C LYS A 15 -13.92 27.23 -5.13
N VAL A 16 -12.98 26.89 -4.24
CA VAL A 16 -13.20 26.40 -2.86
C VAL A 16 -11.84 26.45 -2.15
N ILE A 17 -11.57 27.50 -1.36
CA ILE A 17 -10.57 27.46 -0.29
C ILE A 17 -11.32 27.67 1.02
N PRO A 18 -11.47 26.62 1.84
CA PRO A 18 -11.71 26.75 3.26
C PRO A 18 -10.46 26.28 4.02
N GLY A 19 -9.84 27.22 4.71
CA GLY A 19 -9.16 27.01 6.00
C GLY A 19 -8.06 25.94 6.08
N PHE A 20 -6.81 26.38 6.00
CA PHE A 20 -5.66 25.63 6.51
C PHE A 20 -5.74 25.37 8.02
N SER A 21 -5.49 24.12 8.43
CA SER A 21 -4.71 23.68 9.61
C SER A 21 -5.00 22.19 9.85
N GLN A 22 -4.11 21.22 9.64
CA GLN A 22 -2.76 21.09 10.22
C GLN A 22 -1.64 20.82 9.18
N ASP A 23 -0.43 21.18 9.60
CA ASP A 23 0.88 21.13 8.95
C ASP A 23 1.45 19.70 8.81
N TYR A 24 1.57 19.20 7.57
CA TYR A 24 2.57 18.26 7.04
C TYR A 24 2.65 18.50 5.51
N GLY A 25 3.41 19.52 5.11
CA GLY A 25 3.39 20.15 3.77
C GLY A 25 3.04 19.26 2.56
N ASN A 26 1.78 19.37 2.13
CA ASN A 26 1.20 19.10 0.81
C ASN A 26 0.85 17.64 0.45
N VAL A 27 0.11 16.91 1.31
CA VAL A 27 -0.71 15.77 0.84
C VAL A 27 -1.69 16.29 -0.22
N TYR A 28 -1.78 15.62 -1.36
CA TYR A 28 -2.67 16.04 -2.44
C TYR A 28 -4.08 15.52 -2.20
N GLU A 29 -5.03 16.46 -2.08
CA GLU A 29 -6.45 16.16 -1.99
C GLU A 29 -7.05 16.06 -3.39
N PHE A 30 -7.49 14.85 -3.76
CA PHE A 30 -8.13 14.62 -5.05
C PHE A 30 -9.46 15.39 -5.13
N PRO A 31 -9.62 16.30 -6.11
CA PRO A 31 -10.80 17.18 -6.18
C PRO A 31 -12.08 16.43 -6.57
N ILE A 32 -11.94 15.33 -7.31
CA ILE A 32 -13.05 14.47 -7.74
C ILE A 32 -12.75 13.06 -7.21
N LYS A 33 -13.61 12.57 -6.33
CA LYS A 33 -13.48 11.26 -5.67
C LYS A 33 -14.86 10.62 -5.45
N PRO A 34 -14.96 9.30 -5.18
CA PRO A 34 -16.22 8.65 -4.87
C PRO A 34 -17.03 9.43 -3.83
N GLY A 35 -18.34 9.57 -4.08
CA GLY A 35 -19.26 10.35 -3.25
C GLY A 35 -19.47 11.80 -3.71
N THR A 36 -18.58 12.37 -4.53
CA THR A 36 -18.81 13.69 -5.15
C THR A 36 -19.79 13.60 -6.34
N GLU A 37 -20.55 14.66 -6.62
CA GLU A 37 -21.47 14.67 -7.78
C GLU A 37 -20.72 14.52 -9.11
N ALA A 38 -19.57 15.20 -9.26
CA ALA A 38 -18.74 15.09 -10.46
C ALA A 38 -18.24 13.65 -10.71
N TRP A 39 -18.00 12.85 -9.66
CA TRP A 39 -17.59 11.45 -9.81
C TRP A 39 -18.68 10.57 -10.42
N LYS A 40 -19.96 10.85 -10.11
CA LYS A 40 -21.11 10.08 -10.64
C LYS A 40 -21.31 10.29 -12.14
N GLU A 41 -20.77 11.38 -12.69
CA GLU A 41 -20.90 11.69 -14.10
C GLU A 41 -19.95 10.89 -14.99
N PHE A 42 -18.85 10.35 -14.45
CA PHE A 42 -17.93 9.50 -15.21
C PHE A 42 -18.63 8.24 -15.74
N LYS A 43 -18.42 7.94 -17.02
CA LYS A 43 -19.00 6.78 -17.71
C LYS A 43 -17.98 5.68 -17.93
N THR A 44 -16.68 6.00 -17.85
CA THR A 44 -15.59 5.07 -18.10
C THR A 44 -14.57 5.07 -16.97
N GLY A 45 -13.89 3.94 -16.79
CA GLY A 45 -12.76 3.86 -15.87
C GLY A 45 -11.58 4.74 -16.26
N GLN A 46 -11.46 5.13 -17.55
CA GLN A 46 -10.41 6.04 -18.00
C GLN A 46 -10.64 7.46 -17.47
N GLU A 47 -11.87 7.98 -17.53
CA GLU A 47 -12.21 9.29 -16.98
C GLU A 47 -11.91 9.38 -15.48
N MET A 48 -12.19 8.31 -14.73
CA MET A 48 -11.85 8.21 -13.31
C MET A 48 -10.34 8.28 -13.08
N LYS A 49 -9.55 7.54 -13.87
CA LYS A 49 -8.08 7.55 -13.77
C LYS A 49 -7.49 8.91 -14.12
N ASP A 50 -8.00 9.56 -15.16
CA ASP A 50 -7.55 10.87 -15.60
C ASP A 50 -7.82 11.93 -14.50
N ALA A 51 -8.99 11.86 -13.86
CA ALA A 51 -9.34 12.73 -12.74
C ALA A 51 -8.48 12.50 -11.48
N CYS A 52 -7.87 11.32 -11.36
CA CYS A 52 -7.01 10.96 -10.24
C CYS A 52 -5.51 11.16 -10.52
N GLN A 53 -5.13 11.89 -11.57
CA GLN A 53 -3.72 12.27 -11.77
C GLN A 53 -3.33 13.47 -10.91
N ILE A 54 -2.13 13.43 -10.34
CA ILE A 54 -1.57 14.58 -9.61
C ILE A 54 -0.95 15.54 -10.63
N PRO A 55 -1.25 16.86 -10.60
CA PRO A 55 -0.61 17.82 -11.48
C PRO A 55 0.93 17.78 -11.34
N ALA A 56 1.64 17.73 -12.47
CA ALA A 56 3.09 17.47 -12.48
C ALA A 56 3.92 18.47 -11.64
N HIS A 57 3.49 19.73 -11.57
CA HIS A 57 4.16 20.76 -10.76
C HIS A 57 3.97 20.53 -9.26
N ILE A 58 2.84 19.96 -8.83
CA ILE A 58 2.59 19.57 -7.44
C ILE A 58 3.42 18.33 -7.12
N LEU A 59 3.30 17.27 -7.93
CA LEU A 59 3.93 15.97 -7.71
C LEU A 59 5.45 16.08 -7.45
N LYS A 60 6.14 16.90 -8.24
CA LYS A 60 7.60 17.11 -8.10
C LYS A 60 8.02 17.85 -6.82
N THR A 61 7.11 18.56 -6.18
CA THR A 61 7.39 19.35 -4.96
C THR A 61 6.96 18.65 -3.68
N MET A 62 6.20 17.55 -3.78
CA MET A 62 5.75 16.79 -2.62
C MET A 62 6.91 16.08 -1.94
N SER A 63 6.95 16.15 -0.60
CA SER A 63 7.80 15.26 0.18
C SER A 63 7.38 13.79 -0.02
N THR A 64 8.28 12.86 0.26
CA THR A 64 7.97 11.43 0.11
C THR A 64 6.90 10.98 1.09
N GLU A 65 6.90 11.49 2.33
CA GLU A 65 5.84 11.25 3.31
C GLU A 65 4.47 11.77 2.84
N ALA A 66 4.42 12.97 2.24
CA ALA A 66 3.19 13.51 1.67
C ALA A 66 2.69 12.67 0.49
N LEU A 67 3.61 12.16 -0.34
CA LEU A 67 3.27 11.30 -1.47
C LEU A 67 2.78 9.92 -1.04
N VAL A 68 3.33 9.33 0.03
CA VAL A 68 2.81 8.08 0.62
C VAL A 68 1.38 8.29 1.14
N ASN A 69 1.12 9.37 1.88
CA ASN A 69 -0.24 9.68 2.35
C ASN A 69 -1.21 9.96 1.19
N THR A 70 -0.72 10.58 0.12
CA THR A 70 -1.50 10.79 -1.11
C THR A 70 -1.81 9.46 -1.80
N TYR A 71 -0.86 8.53 -1.86
CA TYR A 71 -1.10 7.17 -2.34
C TYR A 71 -2.19 6.48 -1.52
N LEU A 72 -2.17 6.57 -0.18
CA LEU A 72 -3.22 6.01 0.67
C LEU A 72 -4.60 6.65 0.44
N ASN A 73 -4.63 7.91 0.00
CA ASN A 73 -5.85 8.65 -0.34
C ASN A 73 -6.24 8.53 -1.83
N TYR A 74 -5.52 7.73 -2.62
CA TYR A 74 -5.81 7.56 -4.04
C TYR A 74 -7.22 6.98 -4.25
N PRO A 75 -8.14 7.66 -4.97
CA PRO A 75 -9.56 7.29 -4.98
C PRO A 75 -9.87 5.90 -5.55
N LEU A 76 -8.98 5.36 -6.37
CA LEU A 76 -9.13 4.03 -6.98
C LEU A 76 -8.23 2.97 -6.31
N LEU A 77 -7.65 3.25 -5.13
CA LEU A 77 -6.69 2.34 -4.50
C LEU A 77 -7.28 0.96 -4.19
N SER A 78 -8.55 0.89 -3.80
CA SER A 78 -9.23 -0.39 -3.52
C SER A 78 -9.35 -1.30 -4.75
N THR A 79 -9.15 -0.77 -5.96
CA THR A 79 -9.15 -1.58 -7.18
C THR A 79 -7.98 -2.57 -7.25
N ILE A 80 -6.93 -2.44 -6.41
CA ILE A 80 -5.89 -3.48 -6.26
C ILE A 80 -6.52 -4.86 -6.07
N TYR A 81 -7.62 -4.94 -5.32
CA TYR A 81 -8.28 -6.19 -4.97
C TYR A 81 -9.30 -6.68 -6.00
N ALA A 82 -9.54 -5.92 -7.08
CA ALA A 82 -10.47 -6.29 -8.15
C ALA A 82 -9.81 -7.15 -9.25
N TYR A 83 -8.52 -7.48 -9.11
CA TYR A 83 -7.75 -8.27 -10.07
C TYR A 83 -7.52 -9.70 -9.57
N ASN A 84 -7.07 -10.58 -10.47
CA ASN A 84 -6.81 -12.00 -10.18
C ASN A 84 -5.71 -12.22 -9.12
N SER A 85 -4.87 -11.22 -8.88
CA SER A 85 -3.89 -11.23 -7.80
C SER A 85 -3.63 -9.80 -7.32
N ILE A 86 -3.21 -9.66 -6.06
CA ILE A 86 -2.83 -8.36 -5.49
C ILE A 86 -1.65 -7.78 -6.27
N GLN A 87 -0.71 -8.62 -6.72
CA GLN A 87 0.44 -8.16 -7.51
C GLN A 87 -0.01 -7.56 -8.85
N ILE A 88 -0.91 -8.22 -9.59
CA ILE A 88 -1.46 -7.68 -10.85
C ILE A 88 -2.21 -6.37 -10.60
N GLY A 89 -2.97 -6.30 -9.51
CA GLY A 89 -3.68 -5.07 -9.14
C GLY A 89 -2.73 -3.92 -8.81
N PHE A 90 -1.67 -4.18 -8.05
CA PHE A 90 -0.65 -3.18 -7.75
C PHE A 90 0.07 -2.68 -9.01
N GLU A 91 0.44 -3.58 -9.91
CA GLU A 91 1.04 -3.24 -11.21
C GLU A 91 0.08 -2.39 -12.05
N LYS A 92 -1.21 -2.72 -12.02
CA LYS A 92 -2.19 -1.96 -12.79
C LYS A 92 -2.40 -0.55 -12.25
N ILE A 93 -2.45 -0.38 -10.92
CA ILE A 93 -2.44 0.98 -10.32
C ILE A 93 -1.15 1.71 -10.64
N THR A 94 0.00 1.03 -10.60
CA THR A 94 1.29 1.65 -10.95
C THR A 94 1.26 2.17 -12.39
N GLN A 95 0.69 1.43 -13.35
CA GLN A 95 0.55 1.92 -14.73
C GLN A 95 -0.37 3.13 -14.84
N ASP A 96 -1.44 3.17 -14.05
CA ASP A 96 -2.54 4.11 -14.21
C ASP A 96 -2.41 5.37 -13.32
N PHE A 97 -1.56 5.39 -12.29
CA PHE A 97 -1.46 6.48 -11.32
C PHE A 97 -0.04 7.05 -11.23
N ASN A 98 0.14 8.32 -11.65
CA ASN A 98 1.45 8.97 -11.65
C ASN A 98 2.09 9.13 -10.26
N GLY A 99 1.30 9.23 -9.19
CA GLY A 99 1.83 9.35 -7.83
C GLY A 99 2.56 8.10 -7.36
N LEU A 100 2.03 6.91 -7.66
CA LEU A 100 2.69 5.65 -7.32
C LEU A 100 3.94 5.43 -8.18
N GLN A 101 3.90 5.78 -9.46
CA GLN A 101 5.08 5.73 -10.34
C GLN A 101 6.22 6.59 -9.83
N GLU A 102 5.92 7.81 -9.38
CA GLU A 102 6.89 8.72 -8.78
C GLU A 102 7.43 8.13 -7.47
N LEU A 103 6.53 7.63 -6.60
CA LEU A 103 6.91 7.08 -5.30
C LEU A 103 7.90 5.91 -5.42
N LEU A 104 7.66 4.97 -6.34
CA LEU A 104 8.56 3.82 -6.56
C LEU A 104 9.94 4.20 -7.10
N ARG A 105 10.13 5.43 -7.62
CA ARG A 105 11.42 5.93 -8.09
C ARG A 105 12.22 6.64 -7.02
N ARG A 106 11.61 6.97 -5.87
CA ARG A 106 12.28 7.72 -4.80
C ARG A 106 13.07 6.78 -3.89
N ASN A 107 14.34 7.11 -3.67
CA ASN A 107 15.24 6.30 -2.85
C ASN A 107 14.83 6.24 -1.37
N ASP A 108 14.10 7.25 -0.88
CA ASP A 108 13.62 7.35 0.51
C ASP A 108 12.17 6.84 0.69
N ALA A 109 11.58 6.22 -0.35
CA ALA A 109 10.20 5.76 -0.34
C ALA A 109 9.94 4.67 0.71
N LEU A 110 10.81 3.66 0.82
CA LEU A 110 10.65 2.62 1.84
C LEU A 110 10.76 3.21 3.24
N GLY A 111 11.77 4.05 3.50
CA GLY A 111 11.98 4.67 4.81
C GLY A 111 10.79 5.54 5.22
N SER A 112 10.26 6.35 4.31
CA SER A 112 9.07 7.17 4.55
C SER A 112 7.81 6.33 4.79
N THR A 113 7.64 5.25 4.03
CA THR A 113 6.51 4.33 4.19
C THR A 113 6.57 3.60 5.53
N LEU A 114 7.76 3.08 5.90
CA LEU A 114 7.99 2.42 7.18
C LEU A 114 7.79 3.37 8.36
N LYS A 115 8.21 4.64 8.24
CA LYS A 115 7.97 5.67 9.27
C LYS A 115 6.47 5.86 9.52
N ILE A 116 5.65 5.96 8.46
CA ILE A 116 4.20 6.09 8.58
C ILE A 116 3.60 4.81 9.17
N TYR A 117 4.05 3.64 8.71
CA TYR A 117 3.58 2.34 9.19
C TYR A 117 3.80 2.14 10.69
N LYS A 118 4.98 2.52 11.20
CA LYS A 118 5.33 2.45 12.63
C LYS A 118 4.41 3.27 13.52
N GLN A 119 3.91 4.40 13.02
CA GLN A 119 3.03 5.29 13.77
C GLN A 119 1.60 4.73 13.96
N ILE A 120 1.21 3.68 13.22
CA ILE A 120 -0.12 3.09 13.31
C ILE A 120 -0.06 1.94 14.30
N ASP A 121 -0.68 2.09 15.47
CA ASP A 121 -0.78 1.01 16.45
C ASP A 121 -1.94 0.07 16.10
N ALA A 122 -1.62 -1.19 15.78
CA ALA A 122 -2.60 -2.22 15.42
C ALA A 122 -3.46 -2.67 16.62
N ASN A 123 -3.06 -2.34 17.86
CA ASN A 123 -3.80 -2.67 19.08
C ASN A 123 -4.84 -1.58 19.44
N VAL A 124 -4.85 -0.45 18.73
CA VAL A 124 -5.88 0.57 18.93
C VAL A 124 -7.20 0.05 18.36
N ILE A 125 -7.99 -0.52 19.26
CA ILE A 125 -9.30 -1.10 18.96
C ILE A 125 -10.35 -0.20 19.59
N ASP A 126 -11.11 0.49 18.73
CA ASP A 126 -12.30 1.17 19.18
C ASP A 126 -13.52 0.28 18.92
N LYS A 127 -14.16 -0.16 20.01
CA LYS A 127 -15.35 -1.01 19.96
C LYS A 127 -16.57 -0.30 19.36
N THR A 128 -16.53 1.03 19.28
CA THR A 128 -17.60 1.85 18.68
C THR A 128 -17.47 1.99 17.17
N TRP A 129 -16.36 1.53 16.58
CA TRP A 129 -16.15 1.64 15.14
C TRP A 129 -17.23 0.90 14.34
N THR A 130 -17.71 1.59 13.31
CA THR A 130 -18.52 0.99 12.25
C THR A 130 -17.70 -0.04 11.46
N ALA A 131 -18.38 -0.92 10.72
CA ALA A 131 -17.71 -1.88 9.84
C ALA A 131 -16.81 -1.17 8.80
N GLU A 132 -17.24 -0.01 8.30
CA GLU A 132 -16.46 0.81 7.36
C GLU A 132 -15.17 1.35 8.01
N GLN A 133 -15.25 1.85 9.26
CA GLN A 133 -14.07 2.32 9.98
C GLN A 133 -13.06 1.20 10.25
N LYS A 134 -13.55 0.02 10.68
CA LYS A 134 -12.71 -1.18 10.85
C LYS A 134 -12.05 -1.59 9.53
N GLY A 135 -12.84 -1.63 8.45
CA GLY A 135 -12.35 -1.96 7.12
C GLY A 135 -11.29 -0.97 6.63
N GLY A 136 -11.54 0.33 6.72
CA GLY A 136 -10.59 1.38 6.35
C GLY A 136 -9.29 1.32 7.15
N PHE A 137 -9.39 1.06 8.46
CA PHE A 137 -8.23 0.86 9.33
C PHE A 137 -7.40 -0.36 8.91
N SER A 138 -8.06 -1.52 8.69
CA SER A 138 -7.41 -2.74 8.22
C SER A 138 -6.72 -2.56 6.86
N PHE A 139 -7.43 -1.98 5.88
CA PHE A 139 -6.89 -1.74 4.54
C PHE A 139 -5.71 -0.77 4.55
N LYS A 140 -5.67 0.20 5.47
CA LYS A 140 -4.52 1.12 5.59
C LYS A 140 -3.22 0.36 5.85
N PHE A 141 -3.25 -0.67 6.71
CA PHE A 141 -2.09 -1.55 6.90
C PHE A 141 -1.76 -2.30 5.61
N SER A 142 -2.76 -2.92 4.98
CA SER A 142 -2.56 -3.70 3.77
C SER A 142 -1.96 -2.89 2.62
N TYR A 143 -2.40 -1.66 2.39
CA TYR A 143 -1.84 -0.81 1.33
C TYR A 143 -0.39 -0.40 1.57
N LEU A 144 -0.03 -0.11 2.83
CA LEU A 144 1.36 0.18 3.20
C LEU A 144 2.24 -1.06 3.05
N GLU A 145 1.76 -2.22 3.50
CA GLU A 145 2.50 -3.48 3.42
C GLU A 145 2.67 -3.94 1.97
N ILE A 146 1.64 -3.84 1.14
CA ILE A 146 1.75 -4.12 -0.30
C ILE A 146 2.80 -3.22 -0.93
N LEU A 147 2.81 -1.92 -0.60
CA LEU A 147 3.83 -0.99 -1.11
C LEU A 147 5.24 -1.37 -0.64
N MET A 148 5.44 -1.63 0.65
CA MET A 148 6.74 -2.02 1.21
C MET A 148 7.23 -3.37 0.66
N ALA A 149 6.32 -4.25 0.26
CA ALA A 149 6.62 -5.56 -0.30
C ALA A 149 7.09 -5.53 -1.77
N GLN A 150 7.22 -4.35 -2.40
CA GLN A 150 7.58 -4.28 -3.82
C GLN A 150 9.09 -4.40 -4.05
N PRO A 151 9.54 -5.15 -5.07
CA PRO A 151 10.97 -5.33 -5.38
C PRO A 151 11.73 -4.00 -5.55
N GLU A 152 11.09 -2.98 -6.11
CA GLU A 152 11.67 -1.65 -6.32
C GLU A 152 12.06 -0.96 -5.01
N LEU A 153 11.34 -1.25 -3.93
CA LEU A 153 11.59 -0.68 -2.59
C LEU A 153 12.50 -1.57 -1.74
N LEU A 154 12.50 -2.87 -1.96
CA LEU A 154 13.31 -3.83 -1.22
C LEU A 154 14.74 -3.98 -1.76
N ARG A 155 15.03 -3.44 -2.95
CA ARG A 155 16.37 -3.47 -3.53
C ARG A 155 17.39 -2.75 -2.65
N ASN A 156 18.58 -3.33 -2.54
CA ASN A 156 19.75 -2.75 -1.86
C ASN A 156 19.59 -2.49 -0.36
N LEU A 157 18.60 -3.09 0.32
CA LEU A 157 18.52 -3.01 1.78
C LEU A 157 19.71 -3.72 2.42
N THR A 158 20.32 -3.03 3.39
CA THR A 158 21.29 -3.62 4.31
C THR A 158 20.62 -4.69 5.17
N LEU A 159 21.43 -5.58 5.77
CA LEU A 159 20.92 -6.60 6.69
C LEU A 159 20.15 -5.97 7.87
N GLU A 160 20.63 -4.85 8.38
CA GLU A 160 19.98 -4.13 9.50
C GLU A 160 18.60 -3.58 9.08
N GLU A 161 18.50 -2.94 7.91
CA GLU A 161 17.22 -2.45 7.39
C GLU A 161 16.23 -3.57 7.13
N ARG A 162 16.70 -4.71 6.60
CA ARG A 162 15.85 -5.91 6.41
C ARG A 162 15.34 -6.44 7.74
N LYS A 163 16.22 -6.61 8.75
CA LYS A 163 15.82 -7.07 10.09
C LYS A 163 14.80 -6.12 10.72
N ASN A 164 15.03 -4.82 10.65
CA ASN A 164 14.09 -3.81 11.16
C ASN A 164 12.71 -3.91 10.48
N LEU A 165 12.67 -4.09 9.15
CA LEU A 165 11.41 -4.25 8.42
C LEU A 165 10.69 -5.57 8.76
N VAL A 166 11.42 -6.68 8.87
CA VAL A 166 10.88 -7.98 9.28
C VAL A 166 10.35 -7.91 10.72
N GLU A 167 11.10 -7.31 11.63
CA GLU A 167 10.70 -7.15 13.04
C GLU A 167 9.41 -6.33 13.15
N GLU A 168 9.34 -5.17 12.50
CA GLU A 168 8.13 -4.33 12.54
C GLU A 168 6.93 -5.07 11.93
N SER A 169 7.12 -5.73 10.80
CA SER A 169 6.05 -6.49 10.12
C SER A 169 5.58 -7.69 10.94
N LEU A 170 6.50 -8.39 11.63
CA LEU A 170 6.17 -9.48 12.54
C LEU A 170 5.40 -8.99 13.77
N ASN A 171 5.78 -7.83 14.32
CA ASN A 171 5.08 -7.23 15.45
C ASN A 171 3.66 -6.82 15.07
N LYS A 172 3.46 -6.20 13.89
CA LYS A 172 2.11 -5.90 13.38
C LYS A 172 1.33 -7.17 13.06
N PHE A 173 1.96 -8.19 12.48
CA PHE A 173 1.31 -9.48 12.23
C PHE A 173 0.71 -10.04 13.51
N LYS A 174 1.50 -10.13 14.61
CA LYS A 174 1.02 -10.64 15.91
C LYS A 174 -0.13 -9.81 16.47
N ALA A 175 0.01 -8.49 16.48
CA ALA A 175 -1.04 -7.59 16.95
C ALA A 175 -2.34 -7.73 16.15
N LYS A 176 -2.25 -7.97 14.83
CA LYS A 176 -3.43 -8.21 13.99
C LYS A 176 -4.05 -9.59 14.24
N ASP A 177 -3.23 -10.61 14.47
CA ASP A 177 -3.68 -11.99 14.72
C ASP A 177 -4.45 -12.10 16.05
N GLU A 178 -4.05 -11.30 17.04
CA GLU A 178 -4.78 -11.13 18.30
C GLU A 178 -6.11 -10.38 18.13
N ASN A 179 -6.36 -9.76 16.97
CA ASN A 179 -7.51 -8.90 16.69
C ASN A 179 -8.28 -9.30 15.41
N PRO A 180 -8.77 -10.55 15.31
CA PRO A 180 -9.37 -11.09 14.08
C PRO A 180 -10.66 -10.37 13.67
N ASP A 181 -11.38 -9.73 14.59
CA ASP A 181 -12.60 -8.95 14.31
C ASP A 181 -12.36 -7.70 13.46
N ILE A 182 -11.12 -7.23 13.38
CA ILE A 182 -10.72 -6.07 12.57
C ILE A 182 -9.99 -6.53 11.31
N PHE A 183 -9.00 -7.41 11.49
CA PHE A 183 -8.05 -7.71 10.43
C PHE A 183 -8.41 -8.96 9.64
N GLY A 184 -9.00 -9.96 10.29
CA GLY A 184 -9.24 -11.30 9.73
C GLY A 184 -7.98 -11.92 9.11
N GLY A 185 -8.14 -13.02 8.37
CA GLY A 185 -7.02 -13.65 7.67
C GLY A 185 -6.41 -12.77 6.57
N PHE A 186 -7.21 -11.86 5.99
CA PHE A 186 -6.76 -10.96 4.94
C PHE A 186 -5.73 -9.94 5.43
N GLY A 187 -5.94 -9.35 6.62
CA GLY A 187 -5.00 -8.39 7.19
C GLY A 187 -3.65 -9.00 7.59
N LEU A 188 -3.60 -10.32 7.82
CA LEU A 188 -2.37 -11.07 8.11
C LEU A 188 -1.54 -11.34 6.85
N LEU A 189 -2.23 -11.58 5.73
CA LEU A 189 -1.64 -11.91 4.43
C LEU A 189 -0.56 -10.90 4.03
N THR A 190 -0.86 -9.61 4.11
CA THR A 190 0.03 -8.55 3.62
C THR A 190 1.26 -8.35 4.52
N SER A 191 1.15 -8.54 5.84
CA SER A 191 2.32 -8.54 6.73
C SER A 191 3.24 -9.73 6.45
N ALA A 192 2.67 -10.91 6.20
CA ALA A 192 3.44 -12.09 5.80
C ALA A 192 4.12 -11.90 4.44
N LEU A 193 3.46 -11.25 3.48
CA LEU A 193 4.05 -10.94 2.18
C LEU A 193 5.32 -10.08 2.32
N VAL A 194 5.29 -9.04 3.15
CA VAL A 194 6.48 -8.21 3.43
C VAL A 194 7.60 -9.06 3.98
N MET A 195 7.35 -9.82 5.05
CA MET A 195 8.38 -10.66 5.68
C MET A 195 8.97 -11.66 4.68
N GLY A 196 8.12 -12.38 3.95
CA GLY A 196 8.55 -13.42 3.03
C GLY A 196 9.33 -12.89 1.82
N ARG A 197 9.06 -11.66 1.36
CA ARG A 197 9.84 -11.03 0.27
C ARG A 197 11.14 -10.38 0.74
N VAL A 198 11.23 -10.00 2.01
CA VAL A 198 12.44 -9.40 2.60
C VAL A 198 13.48 -10.46 2.96
N ILE A 199 13.02 -11.60 3.47
CA ILE A 199 13.88 -12.72 3.88
C ILE A 199 14.40 -13.43 2.63
N GLU A 200 15.71 -13.42 2.45
CA GLU A 200 16.35 -14.24 1.42
C GLU A 200 16.63 -15.64 1.97
N GLU A 201 16.40 -16.67 1.16
CA GLU A 201 16.57 -18.07 1.58
C GLU A 201 18.00 -18.36 2.08
N LYS A 202 19.01 -17.75 1.46
CA LYS A 202 20.42 -17.87 1.87
C LYS A 202 20.67 -17.38 3.30
N ASP A 203 19.81 -16.49 3.81
CA ASP A 203 19.93 -15.93 5.16
C ASP A 203 19.21 -16.77 6.22
N LEU A 204 18.52 -17.85 5.81
CA LEU A 204 17.88 -18.81 6.72
C LEU A 204 18.84 -19.94 7.15
N PRO A 205 18.59 -20.62 8.29
CA PRO A 205 19.27 -21.86 8.64
C PRO A 205 19.11 -22.95 7.58
N ALA A 206 20.14 -23.78 7.40
CA ALA A 206 20.12 -24.89 6.45
C ALA A 206 18.93 -25.86 6.65
N THR A 207 18.40 -25.94 7.88
CA THR A 207 17.20 -26.74 8.20
C THR A 207 15.88 -26.15 7.68
N LEU A 208 15.87 -24.86 7.35
CA LEU A 208 14.72 -24.12 6.82
C LEU A 208 14.88 -23.78 5.33
N GLN A 209 16.08 -23.94 4.77
CA GLN A 209 16.31 -23.82 3.33
C GLN A 209 15.61 -24.97 2.60
N THR A 210 14.87 -24.65 1.55
CA THR A 210 14.18 -25.63 0.71
C THR A 210 15.03 -25.97 -0.51
N THR A 211 15.09 -27.25 -0.87
CA THR A 211 15.92 -27.73 -1.99
C THR A 211 15.25 -27.60 -3.36
N ALA A 212 14.07 -26.98 -3.46
CA ALA A 212 13.25 -27.02 -4.66
C ALA A 212 12.57 -25.67 -4.98
N GLU A 213 13.29 -24.83 -5.73
CA GLU A 213 12.72 -23.71 -6.49
C GLU A 213 11.80 -24.23 -7.61
N THR A 214 10.66 -24.81 -7.27
CA THR A 214 9.62 -25.05 -8.26
C THR A 214 8.74 -23.80 -8.37
N THR A 215 8.56 -23.29 -9.58
CA THR A 215 7.64 -22.17 -9.89
C THR A 215 6.19 -22.42 -9.49
N LYS A 216 5.86 -23.64 -9.06
CA LYS A 216 4.53 -24.08 -8.65
C LYS A 216 4.40 -24.30 -7.14
N SER A 217 5.44 -24.06 -6.34
CA SER A 217 5.29 -24.20 -4.88
C SER A 217 4.32 -23.15 -4.34
N PRO A 218 3.47 -23.49 -3.34
CA PRO A 218 2.57 -22.52 -2.72
C PRO A 218 3.30 -21.28 -2.18
N MET A 219 4.50 -21.46 -1.62
CA MET A 219 5.36 -20.36 -1.17
C MET A 219 5.72 -19.42 -2.32
N LYS A 220 6.22 -19.96 -3.44
CA LYS A 220 6.62 -19.14 -4.58
C LYS A 220 5.42 -18.42 -5.22
N ILE A 221 4.28 -19.10 -5.36
CA ILE A 221 3.04 -18.49 -5.86
C ILE A 221 2.61 -17.33 -4.96
N PHE A 222 2.70 -17.51 -3.65
CA PHE A 222 2.39 -16.48 -2.67
C PHE A 222 3.37 -15.29 -2.76
N LEU A 223 4.68 -15.53 -2.77
CA LEU A 223 5.66 -14.44 -2.85
C LEU A 223 5.59 -13.71 -4.19
N ASP A 224 5.34 -14.40 -5.30
CA ASP A 224 5.25 -13.76 -6.62
C ASP A 224 3.94 -12.97 -6.77
N ASN A 225 2.80 -13.52 -6.32
CA ASN A 225 1.48 -12.99 -6.69
C ASN A 225 0.62 -12.52 -5.51
N ALA A 226 1.04 -12.79 -4.27
CA ALA A 226 0.24 -12.64 -3.06
C ALA A 226 -1.10 -13.41 -3.11
N ILE A 227 -1.07 -14.58 -3.75
CA ILE A 227 -2.17 -15.55 -3.77
C ILE A 227 -1.90 -16.62 -2.71
N VAL A 228 -2.83 -16.80 -1.78
CA VAL A 228 -2.77 -17.87 -0.78
C VAL A 228 -3.50 -19.10 -1.32
N GLN A 229 -2.74 -20.13 -1.69
CA GLN A 229 -3.28 -21.46 -2.02
C GLN A 229 -3.30 -22.39 -0.81
N ASP A 230 -2.39 -22.17 0.13
CA ASP A 230 -2.25 -22.93 1.36
C ASP A 230 -1.91 -21.95 2.51
N THR A 231 -2.70 -21.96 3.57
CA THR A 231 -2.51 -21.08 4.72
C THR A 231 -1.26 -21.45 5.54
N GLN A 232 -0.73 -22.66 5.38
CA GLN A 232 0.54 -23.07 6.00
C GLN A 232 1.71 -22.21 5.54
N VAL A 233 1.63 -21.62 4.33
CA VAL A 233 2.64 -20.69 3.82
C VAL A 233 2.81 -19.49 4.76
N ILE A 234 1.71 -18.94 5.28
CA ILE A 234 1.75 -17.79 6.20
C ILE A 234 2.45 -18.19 7.50
N ASN A 235 2.11 -19.36 8.05
CA ASN A 235 2.73 -19.86 9.28
C ASN A 235 4.23 -20.11 9.10
N GLN A 236 4.62 -20.67 7.95
CA GLN A 236 6.03 -20.92 7.65
C GLN A 236 6.82 -19.60 7.57
N ILE A 237 6.29 -18.57 6.91
CA ILE A 237 6.94 -17.25 6.84
C ILE A 237 7.12 -16.66 8.24
N VAL A 238 6.15 -16.82 9.14
CA VAL A 238 6.27 -16.36 10.54
C VAL A 238 7.41 -17.10 11.27
N ILE A 239 7.55 -18.40 11.07
CA ILE A 239 8.66 -19.20 11.62
C ILE A 239 10.00 -18.71 11.06
N ASP A 240 10.07 -18.51 9.74
CA ASP A 240 11.27 -18.04 9.05
C ASP A 240 11.67 -16.64 9.53
N ALA A 241 10.71 -15.73 9.71
CA ALA A 241 10.93 -14.39 10.25
C ALA A 241 11.48 -14.43 11.68
N GLN A 242 10.90 -15.25 12.56
CA GLN A 242 11.40 -15.40 13.93
C GLN A 242 12.82 -16.01 13.97
N SER A 243 13.17 -16.85 13.00
CA SER A 243 14.49 -17.45 12.88
C SER A 243 15.51 -16.42 12.36
N TYR A 244 15.13 -15.67 11.33
CA TYR A 244 15.93 -14.62 10.70
C TYR A 244 16.36 -13.53 11.69
N LEU A 245 15.45 -13.12 12.59
CA LEU A 245 15.71 -12.08 13.60
C LEU A 245 16.63 -12.54 14.75
N ARG A 246 16.83 -13.85 14.96
CA ARG A 246 17.70 -14.38 16.03
C ARG A 246 19.17 -14.48 15.64
N ARG A 247 19.47 -14.29 14.36
CA ARG A 247 20.84 -14.19 13.82
C ARG A 247 21.32 -12.74 13.91
#